data_AF-A0A1E3Q839-F1
#
_entry.id   AF-A0A1E3Q839-F1
#
_cell.length_a   1.000
_cell.length_b   1.000
_cell.length_c   1.000
_cell.angle_alpha   90.00
_cell.angle_beta   90.00
_cell.angle_gamma   90.00
#
_symmetry.space_group_name_H-M   'P 1'
#
loop_
_entity.id
_entity.type
_entity.pdbx_description
1 polymer ?
#
loop_
_entity_poly.entity_id
_entity_poly.type
_entity_poly.pdbx_seq_one_letter_code
_entity_poly.pdbx_strand_id
1 'polypeptide(L)'
;MGNPPEEKGAPFAIIICISAIRACDVRRAIPKTIKAMKIIAKNSISKDCQNLQSFNPAVVLTTPERLKSIIEKGVLKLTNLETVIVDSSFLDPKTRSVLDDVPDTL
;
A
#
# COMPACT_ATOMS: atom_id res chain seq x y z
N MET A 1 -13.61 9.26 -5.99
CA MET A 1 -12.70 9.53 -4.87
C MET A 1 -12.46 11.03 -4.81
N GLY A 2 -12.69 11.66 -3.65
CA GLY A 2 -12.56 13.11 -3.47
C GLY A 2 -11.10 13.57 -3.37
N ASN A 3 -10.91 14.81 -2.91
CA ASN A 3 -9.58 15.35 -2.58
C ASN A 3 -8.89 14.44 -1.54
N PRO A 4 -7.56 14.25 -1.62
CA PRO A 4 -6.81 13.46 -0.65
C PRO A 4 -7.05 13.97 0.78
N PRO A 5 -6.97 13.09 1.79
CA PRO A 5 -7.13 13.47 3.19
C PRO A 5 -6.17 14.61 3.57
N GLU A 6 -6.60 15.56 4.40
CA GLU A 6 -5.68 16.60 4.88
C GLU A 6 -4.64 16.03 5.84
N GLU A 7 -5.05 15.02 6.62
CA GLU A 7 -4.18 14.32 7.55
C GLU A 7 -3.12 13.50 6.80
N LYS A 8 -1.86 13.77 7.11
CA LYS A 8 -0.71 13.07 6.51
C LYS A 8 -0.67 11.62 6.96
N GLY A 9 -0.31 10.75 6.04
CA GLY A 9 -0.23 9.31 6.28
C GLY A 9 -1.57 8.64 6.59
N ALA A 10 -2.71 9.27 6.31
CA ALA A 10 -4.05 8.74 6.57
C ALA A 10 -4.84 8.49 5.27
N PRO A 11 -4.51 7.48 4.44
CA PRO A 11 -5.13 7.29 3.12
C PRO A 11 -6.57 6.78 3.19
N PHE A 12 -7.33 7.02 2.11
CA PHE A 12 -8.67 6.43 1.93
C PHE A 12 -8.62 4.96 1.53
N ALA A 13 -7.62 4.59 0.73
CA ALA A 13 -7.48 3.24 0.22
C ALA A 13 -6.06 2.69 0.35
N ILE A 14 -5.97 1.40 0.66
CA ILE A 14 -4.72 0.63 0.63
C ILE A 14 -4.90 -0.50 -0.39
N ILE A 15 -3.97 -0.57 -1.35
CA ILE A 15 -3.88 -1.66 -2.33
C ILE A 15 -2.69 -2.55 -1.95
N ILE A 16 -2.98 -3.81 -1.66
CA ILE A 16 -1.98 -4.81 -1.27
C ILE A 16 -1.69 -5.69 -2.48
N CYS A 17 -0.42 -5.71 -2.90
CA CYS A 17 0.08 -6.50 -4.02
C CYS A 17 1.07 -7.55 -3.53
N ILE A 18 1.19 -8.68 -4.22
CA ILE A 18 2.18 -9.73 -3.86
C ILE A 18 3.63 -9.27 -3.98
N SER A 19 3.94 -8.32 -4.88
CA SER A 19 5.32 -7.89 -5.13
C SER A 19 5.48 -6.38 -5.31
N ALA A 20 6.71 -5.91 -5.07
CA ALA A 20 7.09 -4.51 -5.29
C ALA A 20 6.98 -4.09 -6.76
N ILE A 21 7.25 -5.00 -7.70
CA ILE A 21 7.11 -4.77 -9.14
C ILE A 21 5.63 -4.56 -9.46
N ARG A 22 4.76 -5.43 -8.94
CA ARG A 22 3.33 -5.31 -9.15
C ARG A 22 2.75 -4.02 -8.57
N ALA A 23 3.16 -3.63 -7.37
CA ALA A 23 2.79 -2.33 -6.80
C ALA A 23 3.26 -1.14 -7.68
N CYS A 24 4.37 -1.28 -8.41
CA CYS A 24 4.80 -0.29 -9.40
C CYS A 24 3.93 -0.29 -10.66
N ASP A 25 3.48 -1.45 -11.15
CA ASP A 25 2.55 -1.56 -12.27
C ASP A 25 1.20 -0.94 -11.95
N VAL A 26 0.60 -1.30 -10.82
CA VAL A 26 -0.69 -0.75 -10.39
C VAL A 26 -0.58 0.76 -10.19
N ARG A 27 0.53 1.26 -9.64
CA ARG A 27 0.78 2.71 -9.60
C ARG A 27 0.76 3.34 -10.99
N ARG A 28 1.38 2.73 -11.99
CA ARG A 28 1.40 3.28 -13.35
C ARG A 28 0.01 3.35 -13.97
N ALA A 29 -0.88 2.42 -13.60
CA ALA A 29 -2.27 2.41 -14.05
C ALA A 29 -3.16 3.45 -13.35
N ILE A 30 -2.79 3.91 -12.16
CA ILE A 30 -3.52 4.96 -11.44
C ILE A 30 -3.28 6.32 -12.11
N PRO A 31 -4.35 7.10 -12.42
CA PRO A 31 -4.22 8.44 -13.00
C PRO A 31 -3.35 9.35 -12.12
N LYS A 32 -2.48 10.17 -12.75
CA LYS A 32 -1.59 11.11 -12.04
C LYS A 32 -2.32 12.16 -11.20
N THR A 33 -3.60 12.40 -11.49
CA THR A 33 -4.48 13.27 -10.71
C THR A 33 -4.78 12.71 -9.31
N ILE A 34 -4.61 11.40 -9.11
CA ILE A 34 -4.75 10.74 -7.82
C ILE A 34 -3.40 10.75 -7.08
N LYS A 35 -3.38 11.32 -5.88
CA LYS A 35 -2.21 11.28 -4.99
C LYS A 35 -2.01 9.86 -4.45
N ALA A 36 -1.20 9.07 -5.12
CA ALA A 36 -0.86 7.72 -4.67
C ALA A 36 0.59 7.64 -4.14
N MET A 37 0.83 6.90 -3.06
CA MET A 37 2.17 6.61 -2.50
C MET A 37 2.49 5.10 -2.44
N LYS A 38 3.72 4.72 -2.85
CA LYS A 38 4.16 3.32 -2.88
C LYS A 38 5.04 3.13 -1.65
N ILE A 39 4.79 2.08 -0.90
CA ILE A 39 5.55 1.74 0.29
C ILE A 39 5.99 0.29 0.08
N ILE A 40 7.24 0.11 -0.34
CA ILE A 40 7.78 -1.17 -0.80
C ILE A 40 9.24 -1.32 -0.36
N ALA A 41 9.75 -2.55 -0.37
CA ALA A 41 11.10 -2.88 0.12
C ALA A 41 12.29 -2.23 -0.63
N LYS A 42 12.04 -1.42 -1.65
CA LYS A 42 13.08 -0.62 -2.33
C LYS A 42 13.65 0.49 -1.44
N ASN A 43 12.85 1.05 -0.54
CA ASN A 43 13.29 2.09 0.40
C ASN A 43 13.50 1.51 1.81
N SER A 44 14.37 2.15 2.60
CA SER A 44 14.44 1.87 4.03
C SER A 44 13.10 2.18 4.71
N ILE A 45 12.76 1.42 5.74
CA ILE A 45 11.50 1.62 6.47
C ILE A 45 11.40 3.04 7.04
N SER A 46 12.51 3.58 7.55
CA SER A 46 12.58 4.95 8.07
C SER A 46 12.26 5.99 7.00
N LYS A 47 12.76 5.80 5.78
CA LYS A 47 12.45 6.72 4.67
C LYS A 47 10.97 6.69 4.30
N ASP A 48 10.36 5.51 4.28
CA ASP A 48 8.92 5.39 4.03
C ASP A 48 8.09 6.02 5.16
N CYS A 49 8.51 5.88 6.42
CA CYS A 49 7.89 6.58 7.54
C CYS A 49 7.94 8.11 7.36
N GLN A 50 9.11 8.66 7.02
CA GLN A 50 9.27 10.09 6.76
C GLN A 50 8.38 10.56 5.59
N ASN A 51 8.28 9.75 4.54
CA ASN A 51 7.42 10.05 3.39
C ASN A 51 5.94 10.09 3.79
N LEU A 52 5.47 9.13 4.60
CA LEU A 52 4.09 9.13 5.12
C LEU A 52 3.79 10.34 6.01
N GLN A 53 4.76 10.75 6.83
CA GLN A 53 4.60 11.92 7.70
C GLN A 53 4.67 13.26 6.97
N SER A 54 5.17 13.28 5.74
CA SER A 54 5.30 14.49 4.91
C SER A 54 4.29 14.57 3.77
N PHE A 55 3.68 13.45 3.39
CA PHE A 55 2.74 13.34 2.29
C PHE A 55 1.34 12.93 2.75
N ASN A 56 0.32 13.38 2.01
CA ASN A 56 -1.07 12.99 2.23
C ASN A 56 -1.62 12.16 1.05
N PRO A 57 -1.26 10.87 0.97
CA PRO A 57 -1.73 10.03 -0.12
C PRO A 57 -3.23 9.75 0.04
N ALA A 58 -3.98 9.84 -1.06
CA ALA A 58 -5.33 9.27 -1.15
C ALA A 58 -5.27 7.74 -1.19
N VAL A 59 -4.26 7.19 -1.88
CA VAL A 59 -4.08 5.75 -2.08
C VAL A 59 -2.66 5.33 -1.72
N VAL A 60 -2.53 4.26 -0.94
CA VAL A 60 -1.24 3.62 -0.67
C VAL A 60 -1.18 2.28 -1.39
N LEU A 61 -0.05 1.98 -2.05
CA LEU A 61 0.24 0.68 -2.63
C LEU A 61 1.41 0.03 -1.89
N THR A 62 1.25 -1.22 -1.49
CA THR A 62 2.20 -1.89 -0.60
C THR A 62 2.23 -3.40 -0.83
N THR A 63 3.19 -4.08 -0.20
CA THR A 63 3.17 -5.54 -0.01
C THR A 63 2.72 -5.88 1.43
N PRO A 64 2.27 -7.12 1.70
CA PRO A 64 1.81 -7.52 3.04
C PRO A 64 2.85 -7.26 4.15
N GLU A 65 4.09 -7.72 3.95
CA GLU A 65 5.17 -7.55 4.93
C GLU A 65 5.46 -6.07 5.23
N ARG A 66 5.54 -5.24 4.18
CA ARG A 66 5.83 -3.81 4.33
C ARG A 66 4.67 -3.06 4.99
N LEU A 67 3.42 -3.45 4.70
CA LEU A 67 2.25 -2.90 5.36
C LEU A 67 2.29 -3.18 6.87
N LYS A 68 2.54 -4.44 7.25
CA LYS A 68 2.69 -4.85 8.65
C LYS A 68 3.76 -4.01 9.36
N SER A 69 4.97 -3.91 8.78
CA SER A 69 6.05 -3.13 9.37
C SER A 69 5.70 -1.65 9.56
N ILE A 70 4.95 -1.05 8.63
CA ILE A 70 4.55 0.36 8.71
C ILE A 70 3.44 0.60 9.74
N ILE A 71 2.48 -0.32 9.84
CA ILE A 71 1.43 -0.28 10.86
C ILE A 71 2.06 -0.37 12.26
N GLU A 72 3.00 -1.29 12.47
CA GLU A 72 3.73 -1.45 13.74
C GLU A 72 4.53 -0.20 14.13
N LYS A 73 4.93 0.63 13.17
CA LYS A 73 5.59 1.93 13.44
C LYS A 73 4.61 3.04 13.80
N GLY A 74 3.30 2.83 13.66
CA GLY A 74 2.26 3.81 14.00
C GLY A 74 2.22 5.06 13.11
N VAL A 75 2.92 5.05 11.98
CA VAL A 75 3.00 6.21 11.06
C VAL A 75 1.94 6.22 9.97
N LEU A 76 1.36 5.05 9.68
CA LEU A 76 0.20 4.91 8.79
C LEU A 76 -1.05 4.94 9.67
N LYS A 77 -1.84 5.99 9.49
CA LYS A 77 -3.08 6.20 10.23
C LYS A 77 -4.22 5.57 9.45
N LEU A 78 -5.09 4.85 10.15
CA LEU A 78 -6.26 4.19 9.57
C LEU A 78 -7.55 5.00 9.79
N THR A 79 -7.43 6.24 10.30
CA THR A 79 -8.53 7.14 10.65
C THR A 79 -9.47 7.43 9.48
N ASN A 80 -8.93 7.54 8.26
CA ASN A 80 -9.70 7.80 7.04
C ASN A 80 -9.78 6.58 6.12
N LEU A 81 -9.36 5.40 6.57
CA LEU A 81 -9.33 4.22 5.71
C LEU A 81 -10.74 3.70 5.47
N GLU A 82 -11.19 3.76 4.22
CA GLU A 82 -12.51 3.28 3.80
C GLU A 82 -12.42 1.96 3.04
N THR A 83 -11.29 1.67 2.40
CA THR A 83 -11.18 0.53 1.49
C THR A 83 -9.81 -0.14 1.54
N VAL A 84 -9.83 -1.47 1.64
CA VAL A 84 -8.66 -2.33 1.43
C VAL A 84 -8.90 -3.16 0.18
N ILE A 85 -7.99 -3.07 -0.78
CA ILE A 85 -8.02 -3.83 -2.03
C ILE A 85 -6.87 -4.82 -2.00
N VAL A 86 -7.19 -6.09 -2.19
CA VAL A 86 -6.21 -7.17 -2.29
C VAL A 86 -6.09 -7.57 -3.76
N ASP A 87 -4.95 -7.28 -4.39
CA ASP A 87 -4.73 -7.57 -5.80
C ASP A 87 -4.30 -9.03 -6.01
N SER A 88 -5.29 -9.90 -6.18
CA SER A 88 -5.11 -11.32 -6.51
C SER A 88 -5.00 -11.58 -8.01
N SER A 89 -5.03 -10.55 -8.87
CA SER A 89 -5.03 -10.71 -10.33
C SER A 89 -3.64 -10.99 -10.93
N PHE A 90 -2.59 -10.95 -10.11
CA PHE A 90 -1.20 -11.10 -10.54
C PHE A 90 -0.52 -12.25 -9.79
N LEU A 91 0.16 -13.11 -10.55
CA LEU A 91 1.06 -14.12 -10.02
C LEU A 91 2.51 -13.64 -10.16
N ASP A 92 3.30 -13.79 -9.09
CA ASP A 92 4.73 -13.52 -9.15
C ASP A 92 5.50 -14.57 -9.97
N PRO A 93 6.82 -14.42 -10.21
CA PRO A 93 7.60 -15.40 -10.96
C PRO A 93 7.65 -16.81 -10.35
N LYS A 94 7.23 -16.97 -9.09
CA LYS A 94 7.09 -18.26 -8.39
C LYS A 94 5.64 -18.76 -8.42
N THR A 95 4.83 -18.20 -9.32
CA THR A 95 3.40 -18.46 -9.49
C THR A 95 2.59 -18.23 -8.22
N ARG A 96 3.00 -17.29 -7.36
CA ARG A 96 2.30 -17.00 -6.11
C ARG A 96 1.37 -15.80 -6.25
N SER A 97 0.17 -15.91 -5.69
CA SER A 97 -0.76 -14.80 -5.50
C SER A 97 -0.55 -14.15 -4.13
N VAL A 98 -1.13 -12.96 -3.93
CA VAL A 98 -1.15 -12.28 -2.61
C VAL A 98 -1.95 -13.06 -1.55
N LEU A 99 -2.77 -14.03 -1.96
CA LEU A 99 -3.60 -14.86 -1.09
C LEU A 99 -2.93 -16.17 -0.67
N ASP A 100 -1.80 -16.55 -1.30
CA ASP A 100 -1.19 -17.87 -1.07
C ASP A 100 -0.46 -17.95 0.28
N ASP A 101 -0.11 -16.82 0.88
CA ASP A 101 0.53 -16.75 2.20
C ASP A 101 -0.50 -16.63 3.35
N VAL A 102 -1.78 -16.88 3.08
CA VAL A 102 -2.84 -16.89 4.10
C VAL A 102 -3.06 -18.35 4.53
N PRO A 103 -2.86 -18.70 5.82
CA PRO A 103 -3.22 -20.02 6.32
C PRO A 103 -4.70 -20.28 6.04
N ASP A 104 -5.05 -21.49 5.60
CA ASP A 104 -6.44 -21.92 5.49
C ASP A 104 -7.07 -21.89 6.90
N THR A 105 -7.73 -20.79 7.23
CA THR A 105 -8.59 -20.70 8.41
C THR A 105 -10.01 -21.06 7.97
N LEU A 106 -10.42 -22.28 8.27
CA LEU A 106 -11.82 -22.75 8.28
C LEU A 106 -12.58 -22.14 9.47
#